data_AF-A0A428U221-F1
#
_entry.id   AF-A0A428U221-F1
#
_cell.length_a   1.000
_cell.length_b   1.000
_cell.length_c   1.000
_cell.angle_alpha   90.00
_cell.angle_beta   90.00
_cell.angle_gamma   90.00
#
_symmetry.space_group_name_H-M   'P 1'
#
loop_
_entity.id
_entity.type
_entity.pdbx_description
1 polymer ?
#
loop_
_entity_poly.entity_id
_entity_poly.type
_entity_poly.pdbx_seq_one_letter_code
_entity_poly.pdbx_strand_id
1 'polypeptide(L)'
;MMDHVKTVSDSIQIANGAVSPEKMKAALDPFMLATDVADYLVRKGVLFRETHHISGRCVAKSEETGIPMNEFSYEQIKAIDERFEEDIADVFNYETSVESRSAKGGTSKATVLEQIEVLRKMLA
;
A
#
# COMPACT_ATOMS: atom_id res chain seq x y z
N MET A 1 -26.29 28.92 -19.08
CA MET A 1 -24.95 29.04 -19.71
C MET A 1 -23.98 29.84 -18.83
N MET A 2 -24.29 31.08 -18.41
CA MET A 2 -23.37 31.86 -17.54
C MET A 2 -23.16 31.27 -16.14
N ASP A 3 -24.17 30.62 -15.57
CA ASP A 3 -24.07 30.00 -14.24
C ASP A 3 -23.00 28.88 -14.19
N HIS A 4 -23.05 27.94 -15.14
CA HIS A 4 -22.08 26.83 -15.22
C HIS A 4 -20.63 27.32 -15.41
N VAL A 5 -20.41 28.38 -16.20
CA VAL A 5 -19.08 28.95 -16.40
C VAL A 5 -18.52 29.49 -15.08
N LYS A 6 -19.35 30.20 -14.32
CA LYS A 6 -18.98 30.71 -13.00
C LYS A 6 -18.70 29.58 -12.02
N THR A 7 -19.61 28.60 -11.94
CA THR A 7 -19.47 27.44 -11.04
C THR A 7 -18.16 26.69 -11.30
N VAL A 8 -17.83 26.40 -12.56
CA VAL A 8 -16.60 25.66 -12.91
C VAL A 8 -15.35 26.49 -12.58
N SER A 9 -15.34 27.78 -12.91
CA SER A 9 -14.21 28.67 -12.61
C SER A 9 -13.92 28.74 -11.11
N ASP A 10 -14.95 29.00 -10.30
CA ASP A 10 -14.81 29.13 -8.84
C ASP A 10 -14.40 27.78 -8.22
N SER A 11 -14.97 26.68 -8.71
CA SER A 11 -14.69 25.33 -8.20
C SER A 11 -13.23 24.90 -8.44
N ILE A 12 -12.67 25.19 -9.63
CA ILE A 12 -11.25 24.88 -9.94
C ILE A 12 -10.31 25.63 -9.00
N GLN A 13 -10.59 26.90 -8.69
CA GLN A 13 -9.77 27.69 -7.78
C GLN A 13 -9.82 27.15 -6.35
N ILE A 14 -11.00 26.77 -5.87
CA ILE A 14 -11.18 26.18 -4.53
C ILE A 14 -10.48 24.81 -4.43
N ALA A 15 -10.51 24.00 -5.49
CA ALA A 15 -9.94 22.66 -5.50
C ALA A 15 -8.41 22.62 -5.35
N ASN A 16 -7.70 23.74 -5.53
CA ASN A 16 -6.25 23.84 -5.43
C ASN A 16 -5.71 23.84 -3.97
N GLY A 17 -6.43 23.14 -3.07
CA GLY A 17 -6.27 23.20 -1.61
C GLY A 17 -4.98 22.59 -1.05
N ALA A 18 -4.96 22.42 0.28
CA ALA A 18 -3.78 22.02 1.04
C ALA A 18 -3.79 20.55 1.50
N VAL A 19 -2.62 19.93 1.54
CA VAL A 19 -2.38 18.58 2.07
C VAL A 19 -1.72 18.63 3.45
N SER A 20 -1.95 17.61 4.29
CA SER A 20 -1.30 17.46 5.61
C SER A 20 -0.48 16.16 5.66
N PRO A 21 0.83 16.21 5.34
CA PRO A 21 1.69 15.02 5.29
C PRO A 21 1.68 14.20 6.57
N GLU A 22 1.75 14.87 7.72
CA GLU A 22 1.74 14.21 9.04
C GLU A 22 0.46 13.41 9.28
N LYS A 23 -0.71 13.98 8.95
CA LYS A 23 -1.99 13.26 9.09
C LYS A 23 -2.11 12.09 8.13
N MET A 24 -1.58 12.22 6.92
CA MET A 24 -1.58 11.13 5.93
C MET A 24 -0.69 9.98 6.41
N LYS A 25 0.50 10.28 6.93
CA LYS A 25 1.41 9.25 7.47
C LYS A 25 0.84 8.58 8.71
N ALA A 26 0.24 9.35 9.63
CA ALA A 26 -0.37 8.82 10.84
C ALA A 26 -1.61 7.94 10.60
N ALA A 27 -2.22 8.02 9.41
CA ALA A 27 -3.36 7.19 9.02
C ALA A 27 -2.96 5.82 8.45
N LEU A 28 -1.66 5.56 8.24
CA LEU A 28 -1.17 4.27 7.78
C LEU A 28 -1.26 3.24 8.90
N ASP A 29 -1.88 2.11 8.58
CA ASP A 29 -2.16 1.03 9.54
C ASP A 29 -1.46 -0.27 9.11
N PRO A 30 -0.82 -1.02 10.02
CA PRO A 30 -0.11 -2.25 9.68
C PRO A 30 -0.97 -3.32 8.99
N PHE A 31 -2.29 -3.34 9.22
CA PHE A 31 -3.20 -4.25 8.51
C PHE A 31 -3.31 -3.94 7.02
N MET A 32 -2.96 -2.73 6.59
CA MET A 32 -2.86 -2.39 5.15
C MET A 32 -1.80 -3.25 4.44
N LEU A 33 -0.79 -3.75 5.17
CA LEU A 33 0.29 -4.58 4.64
C LEU A 33 -0.05 -6.09 4.63
N ALA A 34 -1.24 -6.50 5.06
CA ALA A 34 -1.65 -7.91 5.00
C ALA A 34 -1.65 -8.45 3.55
N THR A 35 -1.98 -7.61 2.57
CA THR A 35 -1.89 -8.02 1.16
C THR A 35 -0.43 -8.21 0.74
N ASP A 36 0.48 -7.37 1.21
CA ASP A 36 1.91 -7.48 0.93
C ASP A 36 2.51 -8.76 1.55
N VAL A 37 2.01 -9.20 2.72
CA VAL A 37 2.35 -10.51 3.31
C VAL A 37 1.91 -11.67 2.40
N ALA A 38 0.74 -11.56 1.77
CA ALA A 38 0.29 -12.55 0.80
C ALA A 38 1.14 -12.51 -0.48
N ASP A 39 1.44 -11.32 -0.99
CA ASP A 39 2.30 -11.12 -2.18
C ASP A 39 3.71 -11.69 -1.97
N TYR A 40 4.27 -11.57 -0.76
CA TYR A 40 5.55 -12.15 -0.39
C TYR A 40 5.57 -13.67 -0.64
N LEU A 41 4.55 -14.39 -0.17
CA LEU A 41 4.45 -15.83 -0.38
C LEU A 41 4.16 -16.19 -1.84
N VAL A 42 3.41 -15.35 -2.57
CA VAL A 42 3.18 -15.53 -4.02
C VAL A 42 4.50 -15.47 -4.78
N ARG A 43 5.37 -14.51 -4.43
CA ARG A 43 6.71 -14.40 -5.01
C ARG A 43 7.60 -15.60 -4.72
N LYS A 44 7.33 -16.33 -3.63
CA LYS A 44 7.97 -17.61 -3.29
C LYS A 44 7.31 -18.83 -3.92
N GLY A 45 6.33 -18.64 -4.81
CA GLY A 45 5.69 -19.71 -5.59
C GLY A 45 4.48 -20.35 -4.91
N VAL A 46 4.01 -19.81 -3.78
CA VAL A 46 2.80 -20.30 -3.11
C VAL A 46 1.55 -19.84 -3.88
N LEU A 47 0.55 -20.73 -4.00
CA LEU A 47 -0.69 -20.41 -4.71
C LEU A 47 -1.45 -19.29 -4.00
N PHE A 48 -1.96 -18.32 -4.75
CA PHE A 48 -2.62 -17.13 -4.18
C PHE A 48 -3.75 -17.46 -3.18
N ARG A 49 -4.55 -18.49 -3.44
CA ARG A 49 -5.60 -18.92 -2.50
C ARG A 49 -5.01 -19.25 -1.13
N GLU A 50 -3.87 -19.92 -1.12
CA GLU A 50 -3.19 -20.33 0.10
C GLU A 50 -2.51 -19.14 0.79
N THR A 51 -1.84 -18.26 0.03
CA THR A 51 -1.20 -17.06 0.60
C THR A 51 -2.19 -16.12 1.26
N HIS A 52 -3.36 -15.93 0.66
CA HIS A 52 -4.44 -15.14 1.25
C HIS A 52 -4.95 -15.76 2.56
N HIS A 53 -5.08 -17.09 2.64
CA HIS A 53 -5.44 -17.75 3.89
C HIS A 53 -4.35 -17.63 4.96
N ILE A 54 -3.07 -17.73 4.58
CA ILE A 54 -1.94 -17.57 5.50
C ILE A 54 -1.89 -16.14 6.06
N SER A 55 -1.97 -15.13 5.18
CA SER A 55 -2.06 -13.73 5.59
C SER A 55 -3.26 -13.47 6.51
N GLY A 56 -4.43 -14.04 6.19
CA GLY A 56 -5.60 -13.97 7.06
C GLY A 56 -5.37 -14.57 8.46
N ARG A 57 -4.55 -15.63 8.58
CA ARG A 57 -4.14 -16.16 9.89
C ARG A 57 -3.18 -15.22 10.63
N CYS A 58 -2.32 -14.48 9.93
CA CYS A 58 -1.52 -13.42 10.54
C CYS A 58 -2.39 -12.31 11.12
N VAL A 59 -3.41 -11.86 10.38
CA VAL A 59 -4.38 -10.87 10.84
C VAL A 59 -5.14 -11.40 12.06
N ALA A 60 -5.71 -12.61 11.97
CA ALA A 60 -6.45 -13.22 13.06
C ALA A 60 -5.57 -13.39 14.32
N LYS A 61 -4.29 -13.74 14.15
CA LYS A 61 -3.36 -13.84 15.28
C LYS A 61 -3.11 -12.48 15.92
N SER A 62 -3.02 -11.43 15.12
CA SER A 62 -2.79 -10.05 15.59
C SER A 62 -3.97 -9.55 16.40
N GLU A 63 -5.20 -9.83 15.93
CA GLU A 63 -6.43 -9.56 16.67
C GLU A 63 -6.50 -10.37 17.98
N GLU A 64 -6.14 -11.66 17.96
CA GLU A 64 -6.15 -12.52 19.15
C GLU A 64 -5.18 -12.04 20.23
N THR A 65 -3.96 -11.66 19.85
CA THR A 65 -2.91 -11.28 20.82
C THR A 65 -2.90 -9.80 21.15
N GLY A 66 -3.61 -8.96 20.39
CA GLY A 66 -3.54 -7.51 20.49
C GLY A 66 -2.16 -6.94 20.11
N ILE A 67 -1.35 -7.71 19.37
CA ILE A 67 -0.01 -7.31 18.92
C ILE A 67 -0.09 -7.08 17.41
N PRO A 68 0.26 -5.90 16.90
CA PRO A 68 0.28 -5.61 15.47
C PRO A 68 1.14 -6.61 14.69
N MET A 69 0.73 -6.97 13.46
CA MET A 69 1.46 -7.97 12.67
C MET A 69 2.93 -7.59 12.40
N ASN A 70 3.22 -6.29 12.27
CA ASN A 70 4.58 -5.77 12.06
C ASN A 70 5.47 -5.84 13.31
N GLU A 71 4.90 -6.22 14.47
CA GLU A 71 5.63 -6.40 15.72
C GLU A 71 5.81 -7.87 16.10
N PHE A 72 5.32 -8.80 15.27
CA PHE A 72 5.58 -10.21 15.49
C PHE A 72 7.06 -10.54 15.31
N SER A 73 7.58 -11.39 16.20
CA SER A 73 8.89 -12.01 16.00
C SER A 73 8.86 -12.96 14.81
N TYR A 74 10.03 -13.23 14.25
CA TYR A 74 10.17 -14.21 13.17
C TYR A 74 9.58 -15.56 13.56
N GLU A 75 9.81 -16.02 14.80
CA GLU A 75 9.29 -17.28 15.32
C GLU A 75 7.76 -17.27 15.40
N GLN A 76 7.15 -16.14 15.77
CA GLN A 76 5.69 -16.01 15.80
C GLN A 76 5.09 -16.10 14.40
N ILE A 77 5.69 -15.45 13.41
CA ILE A 77 5.25 -15.52 12.02
C ILE A 77 5.49 -16.92 11.44
N LYS A 78 6.66 -17.52 11.68
CA LYS A 78 7.01 -18.87 11.23
C LYS A 78 6.10 -19.94 11.82
N ALA A 79 5.61 -19.75 13.05
CA ALA A 79 4.64 -20.64 13.67
C ALA A 79 3.28 -20.64 12.95
N ILE A 80 2.96 -19.58 12.19
CA ILE A 80 1.77 -19.53 11.34
C ILE A 80 2.01 -20.37 10.08
N ASP A 81 3.16 -20.20 9.42
CA ASP A 81 3.54 -20.96 8.24
C ASP A 81 5.06 -21.08 8.09
N GLU A 82 5.55 -22.29 7.83
CA GLU A 82 6.99 -22.59 7.78
C GLU A 82 7.72 -21.93 6.61
N ARG A 83 6.99 -21.46 5.58
CA ARG A 83 7.54 -20.83 4.38
C ARG A 83 7.96 -19.38 4.59
N PHE A 84 7.68 -18.80 5.76
CA PHE A 84 8.23 -17.50 6.12
C PHE A 84 9.72 -17.61 6.47
N GLU A 85 10.51 -16.71 5.91
CA GLU A 85 11.93 -16.52 6.22
C GLU A 85 12.13 -15.18 6.95
N GLU A 86 13.34 -14.93 7.46
CA GLU A 86 13.65 -13.73 8.24
C GLU A 86 13.45 -12.42 7.46
N ASP A 87 13.52 -12.48 6.12
CA ASP A 87 13.25 -11.37 5.21
C ASP A 87 11.78 -10.90 5.20
N ILE A 88 10.87 -11.61 5.87
CA ILE A 88 9.48 -11.16 6.05
C ILE A 88 9.38 -9.80 6.76
N ALA A 89 10.38 -9.44 7.58
CA ALA A 89 10.42 -8.15 8.26
C ALA A 89 10.41 -6.98 7.26
N ASP A 90 11.00 -7.15 6.07
CA ASP A 90 11.09 -6.12 5.03
C ASP A 90 9.72 -5.78 4.41
N VAL A 91 8.75 -6.67 4.54
CA VAL A 91 7.37 -6.46 4.07
C VAL A 91 6.65 -5.40 4.91
N PHE A 92 7.03 -5.22 6.17
CA PHE A 92 6.40 -4.27 7.08
C PHE A 92 6.92 -2.83 6.90
N ASN A 93 7.08 -2.41 5.65
CA ASN A 93 7.56 -1.09 5.26
C ASN A 93 6.66 -0.51 4.17
N TYR A 94 6.05 0.65 4.45
CA TYR A 94 5.09 1.28 3.54
C TYR A 94 5.74 1.80 2.25
N GLU A 95 6.98 2.27 2.32
CA GLU A 95 7.73 2.68 1.14
C GLU A 95 7.99 1.47 0.22
N THR A 96 8.41 0.33 0.76
CA THR A 96 8.57 -0.93 -0.01
C THR A 96 7.25 -1.37 -0.64
N SER A 97 6.14 -1.28 0.10
CA SER A 97 4.80 -1.61 -0.40
C SER A 97 4.45 -0.78 -1.64
N VAL A 98 4.62 0.54 -1.57
CA VAL A 98 4.36 1.47 -2.69
C VAL A 98 5.29 1.21 -3.87
N GLU A 99 6.59 1.03 -3.62
CA GLU A 99 7.59 0.77 -4.66
C GLU A 99 7.37 -0.58 -5.36
N SER A 100 6.74 -1.56 -4.70
CA SER A 100 6.37 -2.84 -5.31
C SER A 100 5.34 -2.69 -6.44
N ARG A 101 4.58 -1.59 -6.46
CA ARG A 101 3.54 -1.30 -7.46
C ARG A 101 4.16 -0.58 -8.67
N SER A 102 5.11 -1.25 -9.32
CA SER A 102 5.93 -0.71 -10.41
C SER A 102 5.44 -1.03 -11.83
N ALA A 103 4.32 -1.75 -11.95
CA ALA A 103 3.65 -1.91 -13.24
C ALA A 103 3.16 -0.55 -13.78
N LYS A 104 3.03 -0.42 -15.10
CA LYS A 104 2.56 0.81 -15.74
C LYS A 104 1.27 1.32 -15.12
N GLY A 105 1.25 2.59 -14.69
CA GLY A 105 0.13 3.21 -13.99
C GLY A 105 0.06 2.93 -12.49
N GLY A 106 1.03 2.20 -11.93
CA GLY A 106 1.12 1.94 -10.49
C GLY A 106 1.62 3.15 -9.69
N THR A 107 1.80 2.94 -8.39
CA THR A 107 2.10 4.00 -7.40
C THR A 107 3.58 4.10 -7.04
N SER A 108 4.46 3.25 -7.58
CA SER A 108 5.90 3.40 -7.38
C SER A 108 6.38 4.79 -7.79
N LYS A 109 7.46 5.29 -7.18
CA LYS A 109 8.03 6.59 -7.55
C LYS A 109 8.36 6.68 -9.04
N ALA A 110 8.93 5.62 -9.61
CA ALA A 110 9.27 5.57 -11.02
C ALA A 110 8.03 5.75 -11.93
N THR A 111 6.94 5.03 -11.63
CA THR A 111 5.70 5.09 -12.42
C THR A 111 4.96 6.42 -12.22
N VAL A 112 5.05 7.05 -11.04
CA VAL A 112 4.49 8.38 -10.80
C VAL A 112 5.26 9.45 -11.58
N LEU A 113 6.59 9.38 -11.64
CA LEU A 113 7.39 10.30 -12.44
C LEU A 113 7.10 10.17 -13.94
N GLU A 114 6.92 8.94 -14.45
CA GLU A 114 6.47 8.69 -15.83
C GLU A 114 5.11 9.35 -16.09
N GLN A 115 4.14 9.18 -15.19
CA GLN A 115 2.81 9.78 -15.30
C GLN A 115 2.86 11.31 -15.32
N ILE A 116 3.70 11.93 -14.48
CA ILE A 116 3.91 13.38 -14.47
C ILE A 116 4.43 13.87 -15.82
N GLU A 117 5.38 13.15 -16.44
CA GLU A 117 5.91 13.51 -17.75
C GLU A 117 4.84 13.41 -18.84
N VAL A 118 4.05 12.34 -18.85
CA VAL A 118 2.94 12.16 -19.80
C VAL A 118 1.93 13.30 -19.67
N LEU A 119 1.49 13.63 -18.45
CA LEU A 119 0.52 14.71 -18.23
C LEU A 119 1.06 16.08 -18.62
N ARG A 120 2.35 16.36 -18.37
CA ARG A 120 3.00 17.59 -18.81
C ARG A 120 3.01 17.72 -20.33
N LYS A 121 3.25 16.62 -21.05
CA LYS A 121 3.21 16.60 -22.53
C LYS A 121 1.79 16.78 -23.08
N MET A 122 0.76 16.37 -22.35
CA MET A 122 -0.64 16.56 -22.76
C MET A 122 -1.16 17.99 -22.54
N LEU A 123 -0.58 18.71 -21.58
CA LEU A 123 -0.94 20.10 -21.28
C LEU A 123 -0.20 21.14 -22.14
N ALA A 124 0.92 20.74 -22.76
CA ALA A 124 1.70 21.55 -23.69
C ALA A 124 1.05 21.57 -25.08
#